data_AF-A0ABC8TC73-F1
#
_entry.id   AF-A0ABC8TC73-F1
#
_cell.length_a   1.000
_cell.length_b   1.000
_cell.length_c   1.000
_cell.angle_alpha   90.00
_cell.angle_beta   90.00
_cell.angle_gamma   90.00
#
_symmetry.space_group_name_H-M   'P 1'
#
loop_
_entity.id
_entity.type
_entity.pdbx_description
1 polymer ?
#
loop_
_entity_poly.entity_id
_entity_poly.type
_entity_poly.pdbx_seq_one_letter_code
_entity_poly.pdbx_strand_id
1 'polypeptide(L)'
;MVVVEADGNYVQPFSVEDMDIYTGESYSVLFTTDQDPSKNYWITVSVRGRLPKSPQGLTRLNYHTTSATELPPSPPPISPLWNDYNHNTAFSTKVLAHMGEGPSSISYVAHPSSHPTNG
;
A
#
# COMPACT_ATOMS: atom_id res chain seq x y z
N MET A 1 2.62 -4.89 -4.93
CA MET A 1 1.67 -4.55 -3.83
C MET A 1 0.98 -3.23 -4.13
N VAL A 2 -0.18 -2.97 -3.55
CA VAL A 2 -0.96 -1.74 -3.68
C VAL A 2 -1.05 -1.08 -2.31
N VAL A 3 -0.56 0.15 -2.18
CA VAL A 3 -0.69 0.94 -0.94
C VAL A 3 -2.08 1.54 -0.90
N VAL A 4 -2.79 1.41 0.23
CA VAL A 4 -4.18 1.89 0.38
C VAL A 4 -4.40 2.77 1.60
N GLU A 5 -3.49 2.74 2.56
CA GLU A 5 -3.55 3.58 3.77
C GLU A 5 -2.13 3.92 4.24
N ALA A 6 -2.00 5.12 4.81
CA ALA A 6 -0.80 5.62 5.48
C ALA A 6 -1.20 6.41 6.74
N ASP A 7 -0.58 6.10 7.88
CA ASP A 7 -0.77 6.76 9.17
C ASP A 7 -2.24 6.93 9.61
N GLY A 8 -3.02 5.88 9.45
CA GLY A 8 -4.44 5.79 9.77
C GLY A 8 -5.37 6.45 8.74
N ASN A 9 -4.84 6.95 7.62
CA ASN A 9 -5.61 7.66 6.60
C ASN A 9 -5.58 6.94 5.26
N TYR A 10 -6.75 6.79 4.63
CA TYR A 10 -6.83 6.25 3.28
C TYR A 10 -6.11 7.16 2.29
N VAL A 11 -5.30 6.54 1.42
CA VAL A 11 -4.57 7.23 0.35
C VAL A 11 -5.17 6.87 -1.01
N GLN A 12 -4.91 7.70 -2.02
CA GLN A 12 -5.18 7.31 -3.40
C GLN A 12 -4.38 6.03 -3.71
N PRO A 13 -5.02 4.91 -4.10
CA PRO A 13 -4.29 3.67 -4.27
C PRO A 13 -3.24 3.74 -5.37
N PHE A 14 -2.03 3.23 -5.09
CA PHE A 14 -0.96 3.13 -6.09
C PHE A 14 -0.15 1.84 -5.94
N SER A 15 0.31 1.31 -7.07
CA SER A 15 1.10 0.08 -7.11
C SER A 15 2.59 0.36 -6.92
N VAL A 16 3.24 -0.50 -6.16
CA VAL A 16 4.71 -0.51 -5.93
C VAL A 16 5.24 -1.94 -5.91
N GLU A 17 6.53 -2.08 -6.24
CA GLU A 17 7.27 -3.35 -6.16
C GLU A 17 7.92 -3.53 -4.78
N ASP A 18 8.45 -2.44 -4.23
CA ASP A 18 9.00 -2.32 -2.89
C ASP A 18 8.60 -0.96 -2.27
N MET A 19 8.83 -0.79 -0.96
CA MET A 19 8.56 0.47 -0.27
C MET A 19 9.54 0.69 0.88
N ASP A 20 9.82 1.95 1.17
CA ASP A 20 10.55 2.37 2.36
C ASP A 20 9.55 2.65 3.49
N ILE A 21 9.92 2.27 4.72
CA ILE A 21 9.16 2.58 5.95
C ILE A 21 10.13 3.07 7.01
N TYR A 22 9.84 4.23 7.59
CA TYR A 22 10.64 4.86 8.64
C TYR A 22 9.94 4.76 10.00
N THR A 23 10.72 4.98 11.05
CA THR A 23 10.20 4.95 12.42
C THR A 23 9.08 5.97 12.59
N GLY A 24 7.93 5.51 13.05
CA GLY A 24 6.74 6.34 13.29
C GLY A 24 5.71 6.28 12.17
N GLU A 25 6.07 5.74 11.01
CA GLU A 25 5.15 5.54 9.90
C GLU A 25 4.44 4.19 10.01
N SER A 26 3.22 4.13 9.48
CA SER A 26 2.40 2.93 9.33
C SER A 26 1.70 2.93 7.99
N TYR A 27 1.57 1.75 7.38
CA TYR A 27 0.93 1.59 6.07
C TYR A 27 0.13 0.30 6.03
N SER A 28 -0.97 0.32 5.29
CA SER A 28 -1.67 -0.90 4.84
C SER A 28 -1.45 -1.10 3.36
N VAL A 29 -1.05 -2.33 3.01
CA VAL A 29 -0.85 -2.76 1.62
C VAL A 29 -1.69 -3.97 1.31
N LEU A 30 -2.19 -4.02 0.08
CA LEU A 30 -2.83 -5.19 -0.51
C LEU A 30 -1.86 -5.86 -1.49
N PHE A 31 -1.83 -7.17 -1.50
CA PHE A 31 -1.16 -7.94 -2.55
C PHE A 31 -2.01 -9.14 -2.92
N THR A 32 -1.91 -9.54 -4.19
CA THR A 32 -2.62 -10.70 -4.71
C THR A 32 -1.65 -11.86 -4.81
N THR A 33 -2.04 -13.04 -4.34
CA THR A 33 -1.27 -14.27 -4.51
C THR A 33 -1.55 -14.89 -5.88
N ASP A 34 -1.14 -14.19 -6.94
CA ASP A 34 -1.40 -14.54 -8.35
C ASP A 34 -0.22 -15.25 -9.04
N GLN A 35 0.85 -15.52 -8.29
CA GLN A 35 2.02 -16.23 -8.77
C GLN A 35 1.82 -17.76 -8.74
N ASP A 36 2.79 -18.50 -9.29
CA ASP A 36 2.78 -19.98 -9.31
C ASP A 36 2.54 -20.57 -7.91
N PRO A 37 1.39 -21.23 -7.69
CA PRO A 37 1.01 -21.70 -6.36
C PRO A 37 1.88 -22.85 -5.86
N SER A 38 2.68 -23.50 -6.71
CA SER A 38 3.57 -24.58 -6.29
C SER A 38 4.84 -24.10 -5.56
N LYS A 39 5.04 -22.78 -5.39
CA LYS A 39 6.28 -22.18 -4.88
C LYS A 39 6.05 -21.28 -3.68
N ASN A 40 7.08 -21.18 -2.84
CA ASN A 40 7.19 -20.16 -1.81
C ASN A 40 7.87 -18.91 -2.38
N TYR A 41 7.64 -17.76 -1.75
CA TYR A 41 8.22 -16.47 -2.15
C TYR A 41 8.90 -15.78 -0.96
N TRP A 42 9.96 -15.02 -1.24
CA TRP A 42 10.66 -14.24 -0.21
C TRP A 42 9.89 -12.97 0.16
N ILE A 43 9.78 -12.71 1.46
CA ILE A 43 9.51 -11.37 2.02
C ILE A 43 10.80 -10.91 2.69
N THR A 44 11.26 -9.72 2.32
CA THR A 44 12.57 -9.23 2.74
C THR A 44 12.50 -7.83 3.30
N VAL A 45 13.25 -7.56 4.38
CA VAL A 45 13.35 -6.23 5.00
C VAL A 45 14.82 -5.88 5.20
N SER A 46 15.25 -4.75 4.65
CA SER A 46 16.65 -4.30 4.69
C SER A 46 16.78 -2.89 5.25
N VAL A 47 17.98 -2.56 5.73
CA VAL A 47 18.30 -1.21 6.21
C VAL A 47 18.53 -0.25 5.04
N ARG A 48 17.81 0.88 5.06
CA ARG A 48 18.02 2.03 4.17
C ARG A 48 18.08 3.32 4.98
N GLY A 49 18.53 4.42 4.35
CA GLY A 49 18.76 5.71 5.02
C GLY A 49 20.04 5.79 5.86
N ARG A 50 20.77 4.68 6.01
CA ARG A 50 22.13 4.62 6.61
C ARG A 50 22.91 3.43 6.06
N LEU A 51 24.24 3.51 6.12
CA LEU A 51 25.10 2.38 5.75
C LEU A 51 24.67 1.10 6.50
N PRO A 52 24.29 0.01 5.80
CA PRO A 52 23.84 -1.21 6.44
C PRO A 52 24.95 -1.84 7.28
N LYS A 53 24.63 -2.15 8.54
CA LYS A 53 25.52 -2.87 9.49
C LYS A 53 24.86 -4.12 10.06
N SER A 54 23.73 -4.51 9.49
CA SER A 54 22.94 -5.66 9.91
C SER A 54 22.54 -6.48 8.68
N PRO A 55 22.40 -7.81 8.82
CA PRO A 55 21.81 -8.64 7.76
C PRO A 55 20.39 -8.20 7.40
N GLN A 56 19.94 -8.59 6.21
CA GLN A 56 18.55 -8.48 5.79
C GLN A 56 17.67 -9.42 6.64
N GLY A 57 16.52 -8.93 7.08
CA GLY A 57 15.47 -9.77 7.67
C GLY A 57 14.73 -10.53 6.56
N LEU A 58 14.55 -11.83 6.76
CA LEU A 58 13.94 -12.72 5.78
C LEU A 58 12.78 -13.48 6.40
N THR A 59 11.68 -13.58 5.68
CA THR A 59 10.63 -14.56 5.92
C THR A 59 10.06 -15.05 4.59
N ARG A 60 9.17 -16.03 4.63
CA ARG A 60 8.56 -16.62 3.43
C ARG A 60 7.07 -16.33 3.40
N LEU A 61 6.60 -15.85 2.27
CA LEU A 61 5.21 -16.00 1.87
C LEU A 61 5.03 -17.46 1.44
N ASN A 62 4.49 -18.27 2.35
CA ASN A 62 4.19 -19.66 2.07
C ASN A 62 2.82 -19.78 1.39
N TYR A 63 2.80 -20.32 0.18
CA TYR A 63 1.56 -20.71 -0.47
C TYR A 63 1.14 -22.06 0.09
N HIS A 64 -0.11 -22.20 0.51
CA HIS A 64 -0.60 -23.40 1.21
C HIS A 64 -0.46 -24.71 0.41
N THR A 65 -0.31 -24.61 -0.90
CA THR A 65 -0.08 -25.70 -1.85
C THR A 65 1.35 -26.24 -1.85
N THR A 66 2.29 -25.62 -1.13
CA THR A 66 3.69 -26.07 -0.95
C THR A 66 4.07 -26.12 0.53
N SER A 67 5.07 -26.93 0.87
CA SER A 67 5.58 -27.04 2.24
C SER A 67 6.16 -25.73 2.73
N ALA A 68 5.83 -25.34 3.96
CA ALA A 68 6.44 -24.18 4.61
C ALA A 68 7.95 -24.34 4.83
N THR A 69 8.54 -25.54 4.69
CA THR A 69 9.99 -25.75 4.78
C THR A 69 10.72 -25.56 3.45
N GLU A 70 10.02 -25.63 2.32
CA GLU A 70 10.60 -25.46 0.99
C GLU A 70 11.12 -24.02 0.81
N LEU A 71 12.29 -23.89 0.18
CA LEU A 71 12.86 -22.57 -0.10
C LEU A 71 12.28 -22.02 -1.40
N PRO A 72 12.01 -20.71 -1.49
CA PRO A 72 11.77 -20.07 -2.78
C PRO A 72 12.90 -20.40 -3.77
N PRO A 73 12.59 -20.66 -5.05
CA PRO A 73 13.57 -21.12 -6.04
C PRO A 73 14.57 -20.03 -6.46
N SER A 74 14.26 -18.77 -6.20
CA SER A 74 15.15 -17.63 -6.43
C SER A 74 15.84 -17.19 -5.12
N PRO A 75 17.02 -16.55 -5.19
CA PRO A 75 17.59 -15.89 -4.02
C PRO A 75 16.66 -14.78 -3.49
N PRO A 76 16.83 -14.34 -2.23
CA PRO A 76 16.15 -13.16 -1.72
C PRO A 76 16.41 -11.93 -2.61
N PRO A 77 15.40 -11.08 -2.86
CA PRO A 77 15.57 -9.81 -3.54
C PRO A 77 16.69 -8.94 -2.95
N ILE A 78 17.52 -8.38 -3.83
CA ILE A 78 18.53 -7.39 -3.47
C ILE A 78 17.81 -6.06 -3.26
N SER A 79 17.94 -5.48 -2.06
CA SER A 79 17.33 -4.19 -1.77
C SER A 79 18.01 -3.05 -2.53
N PRO A 80 17.28 -1.97 -2.87
CA PRO A 80 17.90 -0.80 -3.46
C PRO A 80 18.96 -0.19 -2.51
N LEU A 81 19.88 0.60 -3.08
CA LEU A 81 21.01 1.13 -2.32
C LEU A 81 20.54 1.97 -1.13
N TRP A 82 21.26 1.85 -0.02
CA TRP A 82 20.90 2.49 1.25
C TRP A 82 20.85 4.03 1.18
N ASN A 83 21.62 4.61 0.25
CA ASN A 83 21.77 6.04 0.00
C ASN A 83 21.05 6.51 -1.28
N ASP A 84 20.20 5.68 -1.88
CA ASP A 84 19.35 6.09 -2.99
C ASP A 84 18.12 6.85 -2.47
N TYR A 85 18.31 8.16 -2.26
CA TYR A 85 17.23 9.05 -1.81
C TYR A 85 16.22 9.39 -2.91
N ASN A 86 16.57 9.19 -4.19
CA ASN A 86 15.66 9.41 -5.30
C ASN A 86 14.56 8.35 -5.29
N HIS A 87 14.91 7.09 -5.02
CA HIS A 87 13.95 6.01 -4.81
C HIS A 87 12.96 6.35 -3.69
N ASN A 88 13.46 6.79 -2.53
CA ASN A 88 12.62 7.17 -1.40
C ASN A 88 11.69 8.33 -1.77
N THR A 89 12.22 9.38 -2.42
CA THR A 89 11.42 10.53 -2.85
C THR A 89 10.34 10.13 -3.85
N ALA A 90 10.66 9.24 -4.79
CA ALA A 90 9.72 8.70 -5.77
C ALA A 90 8.62 7.84 -5.14
N PHE A 91 8.88 7.21 -3.99
CA PHE A 91 7.85 6.56 -3.19
C PHE A 91 6.97 7.59 -2.44
N SER A 92 7.57 8.48 -1.63
CA SER A 92 6.83 9.42 -0.79
C SER A 92 5.90 10.33 -1.58
N THR A 93 6.30 10.75 -2.79
CA THR A 93 5.49 11.60 -3.67
C THR A 93 4.23 10.93 -4.22
N LYS A 94 4.12 9.60 -4.13
CA LYS A 94 2.90 8.85 -4.50
C LYS A 94 1.87 8.80 -3.38
N VAL A 95 2.26 9.11 -2.14
CA VAL A 95 1.38 9.07 -0.97
C VAL A 95 0.50 10.33 -0.97
N LEU A 96 -0.62 10.24 -1.68
CA LEU A 96 -1.60 11.32 -1.79
C LEU A 96 -2.85 10.95 -1.00
N ALA A 97 -3.42 11.91 -0.27
CA ALA A 97 -4.67 11.70 0.45
C ALA A 97 -5.77 11.21 -0.52
N HIS A 98 -6.58 10.24 -0.09
CA HIS A 98 -7.76 9.88 -0.85
C HIS A 98 -8.70 11.09 -0.90
N MET A 99 -9.14 11.49 -2.10
CA MET A 99 -10.16 12.54 -2.18
C MET A 99 -11.43 12.05 -1.50
N GLY A 100 -11.97 12.81 -0.56
CA GLY A 100 -13.28 12.52 0.01
C GLY A 100 -14.33 12.53 -1.10
N GLU A 101 -15.37 11.70 -0.97
CA GLU A 101 -16.58 11.90 -1.77
C GLU A 101 -17.04 13.34 -1.50
N GLY A 102 -17.04 14.19 -2.53
CA GLY A 102 -17.55 15.55 -2.41
C GLY A 102 -18.97 15.53 -1.83
N PRO A 103 -19.45 16.62 -1.22
CA PRO A 103 -20.77 16.62 -0.61
C PRO A 103 -21.79 16.10 -1.62
N SER A 104 -22.46 14.99 -1.28
CA SER A 104 -23.59 14.48 -2.04
C SER A 104 -24.50 15.66 -2.32
N SER A 105 -24.74 15.95 -3.61
CA SER A 105 -25.67 17.01 -4.00
C SER A 105 -27.07 16.59 -3.55
N ILE A 106 -27.42 16.95 -2.31
CA ILE A 106 -28.80 16.93 -1.87
C ILE A 106 -29.48 18.01 -2.72
N SER A 107 -30.11 17.58 -3.81
CA SER A 107 -31.05 18.41 -4.55
C SER A 107 -32.25 18.63 -3.65
N TYR A 108 -32.31 19.80 -3.02
CA TYR A 108 -33.50 20.23 -2.29
C TYR A 108 -34.62 20.44 -3.32
N VAL A 109 -35.53 19.47 -3.42
CA VAL A 109 -36.77 19.64 -4.19
C VAL A 109 -37.66 20.54 -3.36
N ALA A 110 -37.68 21.84 -3.69
CA ALA A 110 -38.65 22.76 -3.11
C ALA A 110 -40.06 22.32 -3.54
N HIS A 111 -40.87 21.84 -2.60
CA HIS A 111 -42.29 21.63 -2.83
C HIS A 111 -42.97 23.00 -3.03
N PRO A 112 -43.78 23.19 -4.10
CA PRO A 112 -44.51 24.44 -4.28
C PRO A 112 -45.54 24.61 -3.15
N SER A 113 -45.48 25.77 -2.50
CA SER A 113 -46.51 26.25 -1.56
C SER A 113 -47.86 26.34 -2.30
N SER A 114 -48.85 25.57 -1.85
CA SER A 114 -50.23 25.73 -2.28
C SER A 114 -50.85 26.93 -1.54
N HIS A 115 -50.79 28.10 -2.16
CA HIS A 115 -51.63 29.22 -1.75
C HIS A 115 -53.11 28.92 -2.11
N PRO A 116 -54.04 28.98 -1.16
CA PRO A 116 -55.46 28.93 -1.48
C PRO A 116 -55.89 30.30 -2.01
N THR A 117 -56.49 30.33 -3.20
CA THR A 117 -57.25 31.49 -3.67
C THR A 117 -58.64 31.40 -3.04
N ASN A 118 -58.98 32.36 -2.18
CA ASN A 118 -60.35 32.57 -1.72
C ASN A 118 -61.10 33.38 -2.78
N GLY A 119 -62.33 32.95 -3.09
CA GLY A 119 -63.26 33.63 -3.99
C GLY A 119 -63.91 34.87 -3.38
#